data_AF-A0A962XCB8-F1
#
_entry.id   AF-A0A962XCB8-F1
#
_cell.length_a   1.000
_cell.length_b   1.000
_cell.length_c   1.000
_cell.angle_alpha   90.00
_cell.angle_beta   90.00
_cell.angle_gamma   90.00
#
_symmetry.space_group_name_H-M   'P 1'
#
loop_
_entity.id
_entity.type
_entity.pdbx_description
1 polymer ?
#
loop_
_entity_poly.entity_id
_entity_poly.type
_entity_poly.pdbx_seq_one_letter_code
_entity_poly.pdbx_strand_id
1 'polypeptide(L)'
;MADLIENPVINSPFGEPQRHFRFDENGITHEILTGRRLSTYFIPIAKPKLKGAQQQAVLDLSVQHRAEENKLINDLRVRVANWRQAGRPYTTALTRRLLEYWTRPDRERRLFFCQIEAVETLIYLTEIAPRHDANQGTFLLERLKQANAQATPDGQPALLRSAAKMATGSGKTVVMAM
;
A
#
# COMPACT_ATOMS: atom_id res chain seq x y z
N MET A 1 -15.29 17.30 19.88
CA MET A 1 -14.26 17.94 19.03
C MET A 1 -13.23 16.85 18.75
N ALA A 2 -12.81 16.66 17.50
CA ALA A 2 -11.78 15.65 17.22
C ALA A 2 -10.51 16.04 17.99
N ASP A 3 -10.05 15.18 18.89
CA ASP A 3 -8.85 15.44 19.67
C ASP A 3 -7.67 15.63 18.72
N LEU A 4 -7.08 16.83 18.75
CA LEU A 4 -6.03 17.23 17.83
C LEU A 4 -4.72 16.55 18.25
N ILE A 5 -4.19 15.66 17.41
CA ILE A 5 -2.86 15.09 17.60
C ILE A 5 -1.82 16.19 17.36
N GLU A 6 -1.13 16.60 18.42
CA GLU A 6 -0.14 17.68 18.41
C GLU A 6 1.01 17.42 17.42
N ASN A 7 1.52 16.18 17.38
CA ASN A 7 2.51 15.75 16.40
C ASN A 7 2.06 14.48 15.66
N PRO A 8 1.49 14.62 14.44
CA PRO A 8 1.05 13.46 13.67
C PRO A 8 2.21 12.70 12.98
N VAL A 9 3.44 13.24 12.98
CA VAL A 9 4.60 12.65 12.29
C VAL A 9 5.47 11.89 13.29
N ILE A 10 5.23 10.58 13.39
CA ILE A 10 5.90 9.69 14.37
C ILE A 10 6.92 8.71 13.76
N ASN A 11 7.20 8.79 12.46
CA ASN A 11 8.17 7.94 11.77
C ASN A 11 9.12 8.76 10.89
N SER A 12 10.33 8.25 10.69
CA SER A 12 11.26 8.78 9.69
C SER A 12 10.75 8.50 8.28
N PRO A 13 10.87 9.44 7.32
CA PRO A 13 10.51 9.21 5.93
C PRO A 13 11.50 8.29 5.19
N PHE A 14 12.68 8.05 5.77
CA PHE A 14 13.77 7.29 5.15
C PHE A 14 13.82 5.82 5.58
N GLY A 15 13.06 5.44 6.61
CA GLY A 15 12.98 4.06 7.11
C GLY A 15 11.59 3.48 6.95
N GLU A 16 11.48 2.16 7.07
CA GLU A 16 10.17 1.51 7.14
C GLU A 16 9.41 2.00 8.39
N PRO A 17 8.13 2.39 8.29
CA PRO A 17 7.35 2.83 9.44
C PRO A 17 7.27 1.77 10.52
N GLN A 18 7.63 2.13 11.76
CA GLN A 18 7.66 1.22 12.91
C GLN A 18 6.55 1.49 13.92
N ARG A 19 5.78 2.56 13.73
CA ARG A 19 4.70 2.96 14.64
C ARG A 19 3.53 3.54 13.87
N HIS A 20 2.33 3.43 14.43
CA HIS A 20 1.14 4.11 13.90
C HIS A 20 0.14 4.40 15.02
N PHE A 21 -0.68 5.44 14.83
CA PHE A 21 -1.82 5.69 15.71
C PHE A 21 -2.92 4.65 15.47
N ARG A 22 -3.51 4.13 16.55
CA ARG A 22 -4.65 3.20 16.49
C ARG A 22 -5.87 3.93 15.93
N PHE A 23 -6.62 3.24 15.08
CA PHE A 23 -7.92 3.68 14.59
C PHE A 23 -9.01 2.93 15.35
N ASP A 24 -10.04 3.64 15.79
CA ASP A 24 -11.27 3.09 16.35
C ASP A 24 -12.49 3.46 15.47
N GLU A 25 -13.70 3.18 15.96
CA GLU A 25 -14.95 3.48 15.24
C GLU A 25 -15.20 4.99 15.07
N ASN A 26 -14.59 5.82 15.92
CA ASN A 26 -14.74 7.28 15.94
C ASN A 26 -13.61 8.00 15.18
N GLY A 27 -12.51 7.31 14.87
CA GLY A 27 -11.43 7.83 14.03
C GLY A 27 -10.04 7.47 14.53
N ILE A 28 -9.10 8.39 14.35
CA ILE A 28 -7.71 8.24 14.81
C ILE A 28 -7.64 8.55 16.31
N THR A 29 -6.91 7.73 17.07
CA THR A 29 -6.70 7.90 18.52
C THR A 29 -5.27 8.37 18.82
N HIS A 30 -5.01 8.79 20.06
CA HIS A 30 -3.66 9.12 20.53
C HIS A 30 -2.80 7.88 20.86
N GLU A 31 -3.40 6.69 20.85
CA GLU A 31 -2.71 5.46 21.19
C GLU A 31 -1.76 5.06 20.06
N ILE A 32 -0.48 4.91 20.37
CA ILE A 32 0.56 4.53 19.39
C ILE A 32 0.82 3.03 19.51
N LEU A 33 0.58 2.31 18.42
CA LEU A 33 0.89 0.90 18.28
C LEU A 33 2.23 0.70 17.57
N THR A 34 2.90 -0.41 17.90
CA THR A 34 4.15 -0.84 17.27
C THR A 34 3.88 -1.55 15.95
N GLY A 35 4.81 -1.40 15.02
CA GLY A 35 4.75 -1.96 13.68
C GLY A 35 4.10 -1.03 12.65
N ARG A 36 4.24 -1.43 11.39
CA ARG A 36 3.64 -0.76 10.25
C ARG A 36 2.14 -1.00 10.22
N ARG A 37 1.35 0.07 10.00
CA ARG A 37 -0.10 -0.03 9.85
C ARG A 37 -0.48 -0.94 8.67
N LEU A 38 -1.35 -1.92 8.94
CA LEU A 38 -1.96 -2.76 7.90
C LEU A 38 -2.73 -1.90 6.89
N SER A 39 -2.73 -2.34 5.64
CA SER A 39 -3.55 -1.74 4.60
C SER A 39 -5.00 -2.19 4.78
N THR A 40 -5.92 -1.24 4.99
CA THR A 40 -7.35 -1.48 5.15
C THR A 40 -8.17 -0.51 4.29
N TYR A 41 -9.34 -0.96 3.83
CA TYR A 41 -10.38 -0.12 3.25
C TYR A 41 -11.35 0.29 4.35
N PHE A 42 -11.79 1.55 4.32
CA PHE A 42 -12.90 2.03 5.13
C PHE A 42 -14.14 2.03 4.24
N ILE A 43 -14.95 0.99 4.33
CA ILE A 43 -16.18 0.86 3.54
C ILE A 43 -17.29 1.63 4.26
N PRO A 44 -17.89 2.67 3.64
CA PRO A 44 -19.07 3.33 4.17
C PRO A 44 -20.20 2.33 4.36
N ILE A 45 -20.65 2.11 5.59
CA ILE A 45 -21.89 1.38 5.85
C ILE A 45 -23.04 2.36 5.61
N ALA A 46 -23.85 2.09 4.60
CA ALA A 46 -25.08 2.85 4.39
C ALA A 46 -26.02 2.61 5.57
N LYS A 47 -26.45 3.69 6.26
CA LYS A 47 -27.43 3.58 7.35
C LYS A 47 -28.74 2.98 6.79
N PRO A 48 -29.36 1.98 7.45
CA PRO A 48 -30.64 1.44 7.02
C PRO A 48 -31.68 2.56 6.99
N LYS A 49 -32.44 2.67 5.89
CA LYS A 49 -33.52 3.66 5.76
C LYS A 49 -34.61 3.32 6.79
N LEU A 50 -34.66 4.06 7.88
CA LEU A 50 -35.77 4.01 8.84
C LEU A 50 -37.05 4.47 8.13
N LYS A 51 -38.06 3.59 8.03
CA LYS A 51 -39.40 3.95 7.59
C LYS A 51 -40.15 4.57 8.77
N GLY A 52 -40.25 5.89 8.82
CA GLY A 52 -41.06 6.60 9.81
C GLY A 52 -41.07 8.10 9.56
N ALA A 53 -42.25 8.68 9.41
CA ALA A 53 -42.46 10.11 9.20
C ALA A 53 -42.24 10.90 10.50
N GLN A 54 -40.98 11.12 10.88
CA GLN A 54 -40.52 12.23 11.73
C GLN A 54 -39.02 12.09 11.96
N GLN A 55 -38.20 12.86 11.24
CA GLN A 55 -36.97 13.45 11.77
C GLN A 55 -36.41 14.48 10.79
N GLN A 56 -36.50 15.74 11.21
CA GLN A 56 -35.82 16.87 10.62
C GLN A 56 -34.30 16.64 10.62
N ALA A 57 -33.71 16.78 9.44
CA ALA A 57 -32.43 17.43 9.15
C ALA A 57 -31.37 17.50 10.27
N VAL A 58 -30.91 16.35 10.76
CA VAL A 58 -29.52 16.22 11.18
C VAL A 58 -28.84 15.40 10.08
N LEU A 59 -28.02 16.07 9.27
CA LEU A 59 -27.04 15.40 8.41
C LEU A 59 -26.02 14.75 9.34
N ASP A 60 -26.39 13.59 9.87
CA ASP A 60 -25.52 12.77 10.69
C ASP A 60 -24.49 12.11 9.76
N LEU A 61 -23.40 12.87 9.52
CA LEU A 61 -22.23 12.51 8.74
C LEU A 61 -21.42 11.36 9.37
N SER A 62 -21.90 10.75 10.46
CA SER A 62 -21.27 9.57 11.06
C SER A 62 -21.47 8.33 10.17
N VAL A 63 -20.75 8.28 9.06
CA VAL A 63 -20.62 7.08 8.25
C VAL A 63 -19.87 6.06 9.11
N GLN A 64 -20.57 5.01 9.57
CA GLN A 64 -19.89 3.89 10.20
C GLN A 64 -19.02 3.22 9.13
N HIS A 65 -17.73 3.07 9.41
CA HIS A 65 -16.80 2.47 8.47
C HIS A 65 -16.46 1.05 8.92
N ARG A 66 -16.74 0.05 8.07
CA ARG A 66 -16.15 -1.28 8.26
C ARG A 66 -14.72 -1.24 7.73
N ALA A 67 -13.75 -1.49 8.61
CA ALA A 67 -12.37 -1.69 8.21
C ALA A 67 -12.22 -3.11 7.64
N GLU A 68 -11.90 -3.23 6.36
CA GLU A 68 -11.59 -4.50 5.71
C GLU A 68 -10.14 -4.52 5.25
N GLU A 69 -9.40 -5.56 5.60
CA GLU A 69 -8.00 -5.69 5.22
C GLU A 69 -7.83 -5.86 3.71
N ASN A 70 -6.90 -5.09 3.15
CA ASN A 70 -6.46 -5.31 1.79
C ASN A 70 -5.43 -6.44 1.76
N LYS A 71 -5.94 -7.68 1.77
CA LYS A 71 -5.14 -8.91 1.81
C LYS A 71 -4.04 -8.93 0.74
N LEU A 72 -4.39 -8.59 -0.52
CA LEU A 72 -3.43 -8.58 -1.63
C LEU A 72 -2.24 -7.65 -1.35
N ILE A 73 -2.52 -6.42 -0.89
CA ILE A 73 -1.47 -5.44 -0.61
C ILE A 73 -0.63 -5.84 0.61
N ASN A 74 -1.26 -6.38 1.66
CA ASN A 74 -0.54 -6.83 2.84
C ASN A 74 0.37 -8.04 2.51
N ASP A 75 -0.13 -9.02 1.76
CA ASP A 75 0.66 -10.16 1.27
C ASP A 75 1.85 -9.69 0.42
N LEU A 76 1.62 -8.75 -0.49
CA LEU A 76 2.66 -8.19 -1.35
C LEU A 76 3.73 -7.47 -0.54
N ARG A 77 3.35 -6.68 0.47
CA ARG A 77 4.31 -6.02 1.38
C ARG A 77 5.20 -7.01 2.10
N VAL A 78 4.63 -8.10 2.63
CA VAL A 78 5.40 -9.15 3.32
C VAL A 78 6.40 -9.79 2.35
N ARG A 79 5.96 -10.13 1.14
CA ARG A 79 6.83 -10.75 0.13
C ARG A 79 7.98 -9.84 -0.29
N VAL A 80 7.70 -8.57 -0.58
CA VAL A 80 8.71 -7.58 -0.95
C VAL A 80 9.68 -7.34 0.21
N ALA A 81 9.18 -7.26 1.45
CA ALA A 81 10.02 -7.12 2.64
C ALA A 81 10.98 -8.31 2.82
N ASN A 82 10.46 -9.54 2.72
CA ASN A 82 11.28 -10.75 2.83
C ASN A 82 12.35 -10.81 1.73
N TRP A 83 11.96 -10.51 0.48
CA TRP A 83 12.89 -10.46 -0.65
C TRP A 83 13.97 -9.38 -0.48
N ARG A 84 13.60 -8.19 0.02
CA ARG A 84 14.54 -7.11 0.36
C ARG A 84 15.52 -7.56 1.44
N GLN A 85 15.04 -8.16 2.53
CA GLN A 85 15.84 -8.63 3.65
C GLN A 85 16.81 -9.76 3.25
N ALA A 86 16.41 -10.60 2.30
CA ALA A 86 17.28 -11.63 1.70
C ALA A 86 18.36 -11.06 0.77
N GLY A 87 18.50 -9.74 0.65
CA GLY A 87 19.50 -9.09 -0.21
C GLY A 87 19.08 -8.99 -1.67
N ARG A 88 17.77 -8.98 -1.96
CA ARG A 88 17.20 -8.88 -3.32
C ARG A 88 17.78 -9.95 -4.28
N PRO A 89 17.66 -11.23 -3.93
CA PRO A 89 18.19 -12.30 -4.77
C PRO A 89 17.46 -12.34 -6.13
N TYR A 90 18.12 -12.94 -7.12
CA TYR A 90 17.60 -13.20 -8.46
C TYR A 90 17.29 -11.97 -9.35
N THR A 91 17.51 -10.74 -8.89
CA THR A 91 17.49 -9.53 -9.74
C THR A 91 18.47 -9.65 -10.91
N THR A 92 18.19 -8.98 -12.03
CA THR A 92 19.21 -8.81 -13.07
C THR A 92 20.42 -8.05 -12.53
N ALA A 93 21.57 -8.16 -13.22
CA ALA A 93 22.79 -7.45 -12.83
C ALA A 93 22.60 -5.92 -12.88
N LEU A 94 21.82 -5.41 -13.84
CA LEU A 94 21.52 -3.98 -13.96
C LEU A 94 20.62 -3.51 -12.81
N THR A 95 19.51 -4.23 -12.57
CA THR A 95 18.57 -3.93 -11.47
C THR A 95 19.27 -3.95 -10.12
N ARG A 96 20.17 -4.91 -9.88
CA ARG A 96 20.98 -4.97 -8.67
C ARG A 96 21.82 -3.70 -8.48
N ARG A 97 22.59 -3.31 -9.50
CA ARG A 97 23.45 -2.11 -9.46
C ARG A 97 22.65 -0.84 -9.20
N LEU A 98 21.47 -0.71 -9.83
CA LEU A 98 20.57 0.43 -9.62
C LEU A 98 20.04 0.48 -8.19
N LEU A 99 19.55 -0.65 -7.65
CA LEU A 99 19.06 -0.74 -6.27
C LEU A 99 20.17 -0.44 -5.26
N GLU A 100 21.38 -0.97 -5.47
CA GLU A 100 22.56 -0.64 -4.66
C GLU A 100 22.83 0.86 -4.69
N TYR A 101 22.95 1.47 -5.88
CA TYR A 101 23.16 2.90 -6.02
C TYR A 101 22.08 3.75 -5.34
N TRP A 102 20.81 3.39 -5.50
CA TRP A 102 19.71 4.17 -4.94
C TRP A 102 19.59 4.08 -3.42
N THR A 103 20.02 2.97 -2.83
CA THR A 103 19.97 2.72 -1.39
C THR A 103 21.26 2.99 -0.64
N ARG A 104 22.26 3.56 -1.32
CA ARG A 104 23.51 4.02 -0.71
C ARG A 104 23.27 5.00 0.44
N PRO A 105 23.87 4.78 1.62
CA PRO A 105 23.68 5.66 2.78
C PRO A 105 24.33 7.03 2.60
N ASP A 106 25.39 7.10 1.78
CA ASP A 106 26.20 8.29 1.48
C ASP A 106 25.68 9.10 0.28
N ARG A 107 24.53 8.72 -0.29
CA ARG A 107 23.92 9.45 -1.39
C ARG A 107 23.50 10.85 -0.93
N GLU A 108 23.97 11.89 -1.64
CA GLU A 108 23.68 13.30 -1.35
C GLU A 108 22.19 13.56 -1.13
N ARG A 109 21.34 13.01 -2.00
CA ARG A 109 19.87 13.05 -1.88
C ARG A 109 19.32 11.65 -1.63
N ARG A 110 19.17 11.31 -0.36
CA ARG A 110 18.55 10.06 0.07
C ARG A 110 17.11 9.99 -0.42
N LEU A 111 16.70 8.84 -0.94
CA LEU A 111 15.31 8.58 -1.32
C LEU A 111 14.48 8.23 -0.11
N PHE A 112 13.20 8.58 -0.15
CA PHE A 112 12.24 8.16 0.86
C PHE A 112 11.98 6.66 0.77
N PHE A 113 11.67 6.05 1.91
CA PHE A 113 11.34 4.63 1.98
C PHE A 113 10.20 4.27 1.03
N CYS A 114 9.16 5.11 0.94
CA CYS A 114 8.02 4.87 0.06
C CYS A 114 8.39 4.89 -1.44
N GLN A 115 9.46 5.60 -1.83
CA GLN A 115 9.96 5.60 -3.21
C GLN A 115 10.70 4.31 -3.50
N ILE A 116 11.62 3.92 -2.60
CA ILE A 116 12.36 2.66 -2.71
C ILE A 116 11.40 1.47 -2.74
N GLU A 117 10.46 1.42 -1.81
CA GLU A 117 9.48 0.35 -1.73
C GLU A 117 8.60 0.28 -2.97
N ALA A 118 8.20 1.42 -3.54
CA ALA A 118 7.39 1.43 -4.75
C ALA A 118 8.16 0.80 -5.93
N VAL A 119 9.42 1.22 -6.14
CA VAL A 119 10.28 0.67 -7.21
C VAL A 119 10.56 -0.83 -6.98
N GLU A 120 10.89 -1.20 -5.75
CA GLU A 120 11.09 -2.61 -5.37
C GLU A 120 9.84 -3.46 -5.59
N THR A 121 8.65 -2.92 -5.33
CA THR A 121 7.39 -3.63 -5.57
C THR A 121 7.16 -3.85 -7.06
N LEU A 122 7.46 -2.85 -7.90
CA LEU A 122 7.37 -2.99 -9.36
C LEU A 122 8.35 -4.04 -9.86
N ILE A 123 9.63 -3.95 -9.46
CA ILE A 123 10.67 -4.94 -9.79
C ILE A 123 10.27 -6.34 -9.32
N TYR A 124 9.74 -6.46 -8.11
CA TYR A 124 9.30 -7.75 -7.59
C TYR A 124 8.21 -8.36 -8.48
N LEU A 125 7.20 -7.58 -8.87
CA LEU A 125 6.12 -8.07 -9.71
C LEU A 125 6.57 -8.42 -11.14
N THR A 126 7.56 -7.72 -11.70
CA THR A 126 7.99 -7.90 -13.09
C THR A 126 9.14 -8.89 -13.27
N GLU A 127 10.14 -8.90 -12.37
CA GLU A 127 11.34 -9.73 -12.50
C GLU A 127 11.33 -10.98 -11.61
N ILE A 128 10.73 -10.87 -10.42
CA ILE A 128 10.92 -11.86 -9.35
C ILE A 128 9.72 -12.80 -9.24
N ALA A 129 8.52 -12.26 -9.13
CA ALA A 129 7.29 -13.02 -8.95
C ALA A 129 6.99 -14.02 -10.08
N PRO A 130 7.36 -13.78 -11.36
CA PRO A 130 7.18 -14.76 -12.42
C PRO A 130 8.11 -15.98 -12.30
N ARG A 131 9.18 -15.91 -11.50
CA ARG A 131 10.12 -17.02 -11.33
C ARG A 131 9.56 -18.00 -10.31
N HIS A 132 9.18 -19.18 -10.79
CA HIS A 132 8.49 -20.22 -10.01
C HIS A 132 9.24 -20.65 -8.73
N ASP A 133 10.57 -20.53 -8.71
CA ASP A 133 11.40 -21.13 -7.65
C ASP A 133 11.83 -20.16 -6.54
N ALA A 134 11.68 -18.84 -6.72
CA ALA A 134 12.41 -17.88 -5.89
C ALA A 134 11.66 -17.40 -4.63
N ASN A 135 10.34 -17.16 -4.67
CA ASN A 135 9.63 -16.46 -3.59
C ASN A 135 8.11 -16.70 -3.47
N GLN A 136 7.56 -17.70 -4.18
CA GLN A 136 6.10 -17.93 -4.28
C GLN A 136 5.35 -16.66 -4.73
N GLY A 137 5.84 -15.93 -5.74
CA GLY A 137 5.15 -14.73 -6.23
C GLY A 137 4.02 -15.02 -7.22
N THR A 138 3.98 -16.21 -7.82
CA THR A 138 3.04 -16.58 -8.87
C THR A 138 1.57 -16.42 -8.44
N PHE A 139 1.22 -16.78 -7.20
CA PHE A 139 -0.15 -16.63 -6.71
C PHE A 139 -0.60 -15.16 -6.68
N LEU A 140 0.32 -14.20 -6.41
CA LEU A 140 0.01 -12.77 -6.46
C LEU A 140 -0.28 -12.33 -7.90
N LEU A 141 0.50 -12.82 -8.85
CA LEU A 141 0.28 -12.55 -10.27
C LEU A 141 -1.05 -13.12 -10.75
N GLU A 142 -1.42 -14.33 -10.34
CA GLU A 142 -2.72 -14.91 -10.66
C GLU A 142 -3.88 -14.11 -10.06
N ARG A 143 -3.77 -13.66 -8.80
CA ARG A 143 -4.77 -12.76 -8.20
C ARG A 143 -4.90 -11.44 -8.98
N LEU A 144 -3.78 -10.87 -9.43
CA LEU A 144 -3.79 -9.65 -10.24
C LEU A 144 -4.40 -9.88 -11.62
N LYS A 145 -4.13 -11.01 -12.28
CA LYS A 145 -4.74 -11.40 -13.55
C LYS A 145 -6.25 -11.59 -13.40
N GLN A 146 -6.69 -12.29 -12.35
CA GLN A 146 -8.11 -12.49 -12.05
C GLN A 146 -8.82 -11.15 -11.82
N ALA A 147 -8.22 -10.24 -11.03
CA ALA A 147 -8.77 -8.91 -10.82
C ALA A 147 -8.86 -8.08 -12.13
N ASN A 148 -7.86 -8.21 -13.01
CA ASN A 148 -7.90 -7.55 -14.32
C ASN A 148 -8.98 -8.14 -15.24
N ALA A 149 -9.14 -9.46 -15.27
CA ALA A 149 -10.18 -10.12 -16.05
C ALA A 149 -11.58 -9.71 -15.57
N GLN A 150 -11.81 -9.69 -14.26
CA GLN A 150 -13.09 -9.24 -13.66
C GLN A 150 -13.40 -7.76 -13.95
N ALA A 151 -12.37 -6.92 -14.11
CA ALA A 151 -12.52 -5.51 -14.46
C ALA A 151 -12.57 -5.26 -15.99
N THR A 152 -12.46 -6.30 -16.81
CA THR A 152 -12.50 -6.19 -18.28
C THR A 152 -13.94 -6.39 -18.77
N PRO A 153 -14.49 -5.48 -19.58
CA PRO A 153 -15.82 -5.66 -20.17
C PRO A 153 -15.91 -6.92 -21.04
N ASP A 154 -17.10 -7.52 -21.11
CA ASP A 154 -17.34 -8.71 -21.91
C ASP A 154 -16.96 -8.51 -23.39
N GLY A 155 -16.37 -9.54 -23.98
CA GLY A 155 -15.94 -9.54 -25.38
C GLY A 155 -14.68 -8.72 -25.68
N GLN A 156 -14.04 -8.11 -24.68
CA GLN A 156 -12.76 -7.41 -24.82
C GLN A 156 -11.59 -8.28 -24.36
N PRO A 157 -10.41 -8.20 -25.00
CA PRO A 157 -9.22 -8.87 -24.51
C PRO A 157 -8.79 -8.28 -23.16
N ALA A 158 -8.57 -9.14 -22.17
CA ALA A 158 -8.07 -8.71 -20.86
C ALA A 158 -6.64 -8.14 -21.00
N LEU A 159 -6.48 -6.87 -20.65
CA LEU A 159 -5.18 -6.21 -20.59
C LEU A 159 -4.66 -6.28 -19.16
N LEU A 160 -3.36 -6.57 -19.01
CA LEU A 160 -2.72 -6.45 -17.71
C LEU A 160 -2.57 -4.97 -17.35
N ARG A 161 -3.42 -4.48 -16.45
CA ARG A 161 -3.34 -3.13 -15.89
C ARG A 161 -2.82 -3.21 -14.47
N SER A 162 -1.80 -2.41 -14.19
CA SER A 162 -1.26 -2.21 -12.85
C SER A 162 -1.06 -0.72 -12.61
N ALA A 163 -1.20 -0.29 -11.36
CA ALA A 163 -1.05 1.10 -10.97
C ALA A 163 -0.42 1.19 -9.58
N ALA A 164 0.55 2.10 -9.43
CA ALA A 164 1.14 2.45 -8.14
C ALA A 164 0.36 3.63 -7.54
N LYS A 165 -0.49 3.38 -6.54
CA LYS A 165 -1.18 4.44 -5.79
C LYS A 165 -0.23 5.05 -4.77
N MET A 166 0.15 6.31 -4.98
CA MET A 166 1.06 7.04 -4.09
C MET A 166 0.52 8.43 -3.73
N ALA A 167 0.85 8.89 -2.52
CA ALA A 167 0.45 10.20 -2.03
C ALA A 167 0.98 11.36 -2.91
N THR A 168 0.32 12.51 -2.84
CA THR A 168 0.84 13.74 -3.44
C THR A 168 2.13 14.16 -2.72
N GLY A 169 3.14 14.64 -3.47
CA GLY A 169 4.45 15.00 -2.91
C GLY A 169 5.40 13.83 -2.62
N SER A 170 4.98 12.57 -2.76
CA SER A 170 5.86 11.41 -2.51
C SER A 170 6.89 11.13 -3.61
N GLY A 171 6.91 11.93 -4.70
CA GLY A 171 7.86 11.76 -5.81
C GLY A 171 7.48 10.66 -6.82
N LYS A 172 6.22 10.57 -7.23
CA LYS A 172 5.74 9.63 -8.27
C LYS A 172 6.58 9.66 -9.55
N THR A 173 6.93 10.85 -10.04
CA THR A 173 7.75 11.02 -11.25
C THR A 173 9.14 10.42 -11.10
N VAL A 174 9.75 10.56 -9.91
CA VAL A 174 11.06 9.96 -9.62
C VAL A 174 10.95 8.44 -9.64
N VAL A 175 9.90 7.87 -9.03
CA VAL A 175 9.66 6.42 -9.01
C VAL A 175 9.45 5.85 -10.42
N MET A 176 8.79 6.58 -11.33
CA MET A 176 8.61 6.11 -12.72
C MET A 176 9.86 6.26 -13.57
N ALA A 177 10.79 7.15 -13.20
CA ALA A 177 12.06 7.34 -13.89
C ALA A 177 13.15 6.37 -13.40
N MET A 178 12.97 5.78 -12.22
CA MET A 178 13.78 4.71 -11.66
C MET A 178 13.39 3.38 -12.29
#